data_AF-A0A8B6FFK3-F1
#
_entry.id   AF-A0A8B6FFK3-F1
#
_cell.length_a   1.000
_cell.length_b   1.000
_cell.length_c   1.000
_cell.angle_alpha   90.00
_cell.angle_beta   90.00
_cell.angle_gamma   90.00
#
_symmetry.space_group_name_H-M   'P 1'
#
loop_
_entity.id
_entity.type
_entity.pdbx_description
1 polymer ?
#
loop_
_entity_poly.entity_id
_entity_poly.type
_entity_poly.pdbx_seq_one_letter_code
_entity_poly.pdbx_strand_id
1 'polypeptide(L)'
;MHVEIFESLQIVAKGIISRKGSGAIVNISSISSTLAFPGVPIYCTTKAAMDMLTKSMALEFGPLKIRVNSCNPGVVLTPMTEKFLVAQEQKDALTGRIPMGRFIEQDEVANTVVFLLSDYATMINGALVPVDGGHSIGRCIALKLSKLGAKVYAISRTEADLDSLKEEDSSIETRCLDIAYWDNTRKVIGDIGQVDLLVNNAGINKKKTVLEATEEFIDEHFDVNFKAALNISQIVAKGIISRKGSGAIVNISSLSSTLAFPGVPIYCTTKAAMDMLTKSMALEFGPFKVNYCDS
;
A
#
# COMPACT_ATOMS: atom_id res chain seq x y z
N MET A 1 1.03 11.95 -14.95
CA MET A 1 1.98 11.09 -14.21
C MET A 1 2.04 9.65 -14.72
N HIS A 2 1.02 8.78 -14.60
CA HIS A 2 1.14 7.39 -15.08
C HIS A 2 1.29 7.25 -16.60
N VAL A 3 0.65 8.12 -17.36
CA VAL A 3 0.77 8.17 -18.83
C VAL A 3 2.18 8.61 -19.24
N GLU A 4 2.77 9.60 -18.56
CA GLU A 4 4.14 10.08 -18.82
C GLU A 4 5.21 9.05 -18.42
N ILE A 5 4.98 8.27 -17.34
CA ILE A 5 5.87 7.17 -16.93
C ILE A 5 5.78 6.03 -17.94
N PHE A 6 4.57 5.67 -18.38
CA PHE A 6 4.37 4.68 -19.43
C PHE A 6 5.03 5.11 -20.75
N GLU A 7 4.89 6.38 -21.15
CA GLU A 7 5.56 6.94 -22.33
C GLU A 7 7.09 6.96 -22.18
N SER A 8 7.61 7.31 -21.00
CA SER A 8 9.05 7.26 -20.73
C SER A 8 9.60 5.84 -20.82
N LEU A 9 8.86 4.85 -20.29
CA LEU A 9 9.20 3.44 -20.40
C LEU A 9 9.20 2.98 -21.86
N GLN A 10 8.21 3.40 -22.64
CA GLN A 10 8.13 3.11 -24.08
C GLN A 10 9.27 3.76 -24.87
N ILE A 11 9.67 4.99 -24.52
CA ILE A 11 10.81 5.68 -25.14
C ILE A 11 12.13 4.97 -24.81
N VAL A 12 12.35 4.61 -23.54
CA VAL A 12 13.55 3.89 -23.10
C VAL A 12 13.60 2.50 -23.73
N ALA A 13 12.50 1.75 -23.72
CA ALA A 13 12.41 0.45 -24.36
C ALA A 13 12.70 0.54 -25.88
N LYS A 14 12.07 1.48 -26.59
CA LYS A 14 12.35 1.72 -28.02
C LYS A 14 13.81 2.09 -28.28
N GLY A 15 14.44 2.87 -27.41
CA GLY A 15 15.87 3.20 -27.49
C GLY A 15 16.79 1.99 -27.25
N ILE A 16 16.45 1.10 -26.32
CA ILE A 16 17.20 -0.15 -26.09
C ILE A 16 17.06 -1.09 -27.30
N ILE A 17 15.85 -1.19 -27.84
CA ILE A 17 15.55 -2.02 -29.01
C ILE A 17 16.27 -1.47 -30.25
N SER A 18 16.28 -0.15 -30.48
CA SER A 18 16.89 0.46 -31.67
C SER A 18 18.41 0.27 -31.73
N ARG A 19 19.07 0.10 -30.58
CA ARG A 19 20.50 -0.26 -30.48
C ARG A 19 20.76 -1.77 -30.43
N LYS A 20 19.73 -2.61 -30.60
CA LYS A 20 19.78 -4.09 -30.50
C LYS A 20 20.40 -4.60 -29.19
N GLY A 21 20.20 -3.87 -28.09
CA GLY A 21 20.75 -4.22 -26.78
C GLY A 21 19.77 -5.01 -25.91
N SER A 22 20.27 -5.56 -24.81
CA SER A 22 19.46 -5.95 -23.64
C SER A 22 19.41 -4.80 -22.63
N GLY A 23 18.53 -4.92 -21.64
CA GLY A 23 18.46 -3.89 -20.60
C GLY A 23 17.75 -4.34 -19.33
N ALA A 24 17.79 -3.44 -18.36
CA ALA A 24 17.06 -3.57 -17.12
C ALA A 24 16.44 -2.22 -16.80
N ILE A 25 15.21 -2.28 -16.31
CA ILE A 25 14.44 -1.13 -15.87
C ILE A 25 14.05 -1.42 -14.43
N VAL A 26 14.33 -0.47 -13.55
CA VAL A 26 13.89 -0.53 -12.15
C VAL A 26 12.97 0.65 -11.91
N ASN A 27 11.73 0.33 -11.58
CA ASN A 27 10.77 1.30 -11.10
C ASN A 27 10.96 1.49 -9.61
N ILE A 28 10.89 2.74 -9.14
CA ILE A 28 10.95 3.05 -7.72
C ILE A 28 9.53 3.21 -7.22
N SER A 29 9.01 2.14 -6.65
CA SER A 29 7.71 2.13 -5.98
C SER A 29 7.88 2.52 -4.51
N SER A 30 7.14 1.90 -3.60
CA SER A 30 7.16 2.16 -2.16
C SER A 30 6.60 0.92 -1.49
N ILE A 31 6.91 0.67 -0.22
CA ILE A 31 6.02 -0.23 0.54
C ILE A 31 4.60 0.29 0.49
N SER A 32 4.44 1.60 0.32
CA SER A 32 3.16 2.25 0.10
C SER A 32 2.38 1.80 -1.13
N SER A 33 2.91 0.93 -1.97
CA SER A 33 2.10 0.22 -2.96
C SER A 33 1.32 -0.91 -2.32
N THR A 34 1.96 -1.64 -1.40
CA THR A 34 1.37 -2.74 -0.65
C THR A 34 0.90 -2.51 0.73
N LEU A 35 0.78 -1.23 0.98
CA LEU A 35 0.46 -0.65 2.21
C LEU A 35 -0.10 0.69 1.90
N ALA A 36 -1.30 0.91 2.29
CA ALA A 36 -1.89 2.18 2.10
C ALA A 36 -1.42 3.05 3.23
N PHE A 37 -1.34 4.35 3.10
CA PHE A 37 -0.85 5.18 4.18
C PHE A 37 -1.88 6.32 4.44
N PRO A 38 -2.45 6.57 5.67
CA PRO A 38 -3.29 7.76 5.91
C PRO A 38 -2.56 9.06 5.55
N GLY A 39 -3.08 9.81 4.60
CA GLY A 39 -2.37 11.00 4.11
C GLY A 39 -1.46 10.79 2.89
N VAL A 40 -1.43 9.62 2.21
CA VAL A 40 -0.76 9.49 0.89
C VAL A 40 -1.30 8.46 -0.13
N PRO A 41 -2.51 7.92 -0.18
CA PRO A 41 -2.90 7.04 -1.23
C PRO A 41 -2.98 7.58 -2.64
N ILE A 42 -2.88 8.89 -2.96
CA ILE A 42 -2.69 9.23 -4.41
C ILE A 42 -1.40 8.60 -4.78
N TYR A 43 -0.43 8.86 -3.92
CA TYR A 43 0.85 8.22 -3.94
C TYR A 43 0.71 6.70 -3.77
N CYS A 44 0.00 6.13 -2.79
CA CYS A 44 -0.12 4.67 -2.63
C CYS A 44 -0.69 4.00 -3.88
N THR A 45 -1.76 4.54 -4.47
CA THR A 45 -2.28 4.08 -5.75
C THR A 45 -1.30 4.28 -6.87
N THR A 46 -0.65 5.43 -6.96
CA THR A 46 0.37 5.60 -8.00
C THR A 46 1.48 4.57 -7.84
N LYS A 47 1.75 4.15 -6.61
CA LYS A 47 2.76 3.17 -6.29
C LYS A 47 2.30 1.75 -6.60
N ALA A 48 1.06 1.32 -6.33
CA ALA A 48 0.65 0.00 -6.83
C ALA A 48 0.16 -0.04 -8.28
N ALA A 49 -0.20 1.09 -8.88
CA ALA A 49 -0.26 1.22 -10.34
C ALA A 49 1.13 1.01 -10.97
N MET A 50 2.19 1.53 -10.32
CA MET A 50 3.58 1.29 -10.73
C MET A 50 3.99 -0.18 -10.53
N ASP A 51 3.53 -0.83 -9.46
CA ASP A 51 3.78 -2.27 -9.26
C ASP A 51 3.07 -3.14 -10.29
N MET A 52 1.83 -2.82 -10.62
CA MET A 52 1.11 -3.52 -11.68
C MET A 52 1.75 -3.27 -13.05
N LEU A 53 2.13 -2.02 -13.34
CA LEU A 53 2.83 -1.67 -14.57
C LEU A 53 4.15 -2.42 -14.70
N THR A 54 4.89 -2.56 -13.59
CA THR A 54 6.14 -3.34 -13.55
C THR A 54 5.89 -4.78 -13.99
N LYS A 55 4.86 -5.43 -13.46
CA LYS A 55 4.50 -6.82 -13.82
C LYS A 55 4.10 -6.93 -15.29
N SER A 56 3.27 -6.01 -15.79
CA SER A 56 2.84 -6.01 -17.20
C SER A 56 4.01 -5.80 -18.16
N MET A 57 4.90 -4.85 -17.88
CA MET A 57 6.05 -4.57 -18.74
C MET A 57 7.11 -5.67 -18.67
N ALA A 58 7.25 -6.35 -17.53
CA ALA A 58 8.11 -7.51 -17.42
C ALA A 58 7.70 -8.63 -18.39
N LEU A 59 6.39 -8.85 -18.56
CA LEU A 59 5.86 -9.82 -19.53
C LEU A 59 6.05 -9.35 -20.97
N GLU A 60 5.77 -8.09 -21.26
CA GLU A 60 5.85 -7.52 -22.61
C GLU A 60 7.29 -7.38 -23.12
N PHE A 61 8.21 -6.94 -22.26
CA PHE A 61 9.58 -6.64 -22.63
C PHE A 61 10.57 -7.78 -22.37
N GLY A 62 10.15 -8.80 -21.61
CA GLY A 62 10.94 -10.01 -21.37
C GLY A 62 11.47 -10.68 -22.65
N PRO A 63 10.62 -10.96 -23.67
CA PRO A 63 11.06 -11.51 -24.96
C PRO A 63 12.06 -10.61 -25.71
N LEU A 64 12.06 -9.31 -25.43
CA LEU A 64 12.96 -8.32 -26.00
C LEU A 64 14.27 -8.20 -25.21
N LYS A 65 14.50 -9.10 -24.24
CA LYS A 65 15.67 -9.13 -23.35
C LYS A 65 15.79 -7.88 -22.48
N ILE A 66 14.66 -7.30 -22.09
CA ILE A 66 14.60 -6.17 -21.16
C ILE A 66 13.83 -6.60 -19.91
N ARG A 67 14.50 -6.56 -18.75
CA ARG A 67 13.90 -6.89 -17.46
C ARG A 67 13.25 -5.66 -16.84
N VAL A 68 12.15 -5.83 -16.14
CA VAL A 68 11.46 -4.74 -15.44
C VAL A 68 11.12 -5.20 -14.02
N ASN A 69 11.65 -4.52 -13.00
CA ASN A 69 11.38 -4.82 -11.59
C ASN A 69 11.05 -3.54 -10.82
N SER A 70 10.55 -3.70 -9.60
CA SER A 70 10.21 -2.61 -8.70
C SER A 70 10.99 -2.74 -7.38
N CYS A 71 11.52 -1.63 -6.91
CA CYS A 71 12.02 -1.49 -5.54
C CYS A 71 10.97 -0.73 -4.73
N ASN A 72 10.63 -1.25 -3.55
CA ASN A 72 9.52 -0.77 -2.72
C ASN A 72 10.03 -0.36 -1.33
N PRO A 73 10.69 0.81 -1.18
CA PRO A 73 11.24 1.21 0.11
C PRO A 73 10.18 1.66 1.12
N GLY A 74 10.47 1.44 2.39
CA GLY A 74 9.87 2.10 3.54
C GLY A 74 10.49 3.47 3.78
N VAL A 75 10.76 3.81 5.04
CA VAL A 75 11.32 5.12 5.36
C VAL A 75 12.83 5.17 5.12
N VAL A 76 13.24 5.88 4.07
CA VAL A 76 14.64 6.14 3.74
C VAL A 76 15.13 7.47 4.30
N LEU A 77 16.34 7.52 4.85
CA LEU A 77 17.00 8.70 5.39
C LEU A 77 17.72 9.46 4.26
N THR A 78 17.14 10.56 3.79
CA THR A 78 17.72 11.43 2.76
C THR A 78 17.69 12.88 3.22
N PRO A 79 18.50 13.83 2.69
CA PRO A 79 18.36 15.25 3.05
C PRO A 79 16.94 15.78 2.81
N MET A 80 16.24 15.19 1.84
CA MET A 80 14.83 15.42 1.62
C MET A 80 13.99 14.86 2.77
N THR A 81 14.15 13.59 3.14
CA THR A 81 13.39 12.95 4.24
C THR A 81 13.80 13.43 5.63
N GLU A 82 15.05 13.85 5.85
CA GLU A 82 15.60 14.50 7.06
C GLU A 82 14.97 15.86 7.32
N LYS A 83 14.74 16.64 6.25
CA LYS A 83 13.94 17.86 6.35
C LYS A 83 12.49 17.58 6.72
N PHE A 84 12.00 16.37 6.48
CA PHE A 84 10.71 15.89 6.96
C PHE A 84 10.81 15.13 8.30
N LEU A 85 12.04 14.85 8.76
CA LEU A 85 12.39 14.05 9.93
C LEU A 85 13.18 14.83 10.96
N VAL A 86 12.57 15.93 11.38
CA VAL A 86 13.31 17.00 12.04
C VAL A 86 13.41 16.75 13.56
N ALA A 87 12.43 16.06 14.15
CA ALA A 87 12.35 15.82 15.59
C ALA A 87 12.76 14.39 16.00
N GLN A 88 13.49 14.25 17.11
CA GLN A 88 13.98 12.95 17.59
C GLN A 88 12.82 12.02 18.02
N GLU A 89 11.79 12.57 18.66
CA GLU A 89 10.59 11.83 19.04
C GLU A 89 9.91 11.24 17.79
N GLN A 90 9.83 11.98 16.68
CA GLN A 90 9.36 11.43 15.41
C GLN A 90 10.31 10.35 14.90
N LYS A 91 11.61 10.50 15.07
CA LYS A 91 12.55 9.43 14.68
C LYS A 91 12.28 8.16 15.47
N ASP A 92 12.22 8.25 16.79
CA ASP A 92 11.91 7.15 17.69
C ASP A 92 10.55 6.54 17.34
N ALA A 93 9.63 7.43 16.97
CA ALA A 93 8.30 7.16 16.55
C ALA A 93 8.16 6.27 15.33
N LEU A 94 9.13 6.27 14.41
CA LEU A 94 9.05 5.34 13.28
C LEU A 94 9.97 4.19 13.33
N THR A 95 10.93 4.28 14.22
CA THR A 95 11.89 3.24 14.40
C THR A 95 11.37 2.17 15.32
N GLY A 96 10.62 2.43 16.38
CA GLY A 96 10.08 1.39 17.27
C GLY A 96 9.04 0.46 16.63
N ARG A 97 8.43 0.91 15.54
CA ARG A 97 7.44 0.17 14.85
C ARG A 97 8.15 -0.59 13.73
N ILE A 98 9.30 -0.07 13.21
CA ILE A 98 10.22 -0.78 12.31
C ILE A 98 10.96 -1.79 13.17
N PRO A 99 10.81 -3.10 12.99
CA PRO A 99 11.41 -4.05 13.92
C PRO A 99 12.93 -4.00 13.97
N MET A 100 13.56 -3.49 12.92
CA MET A 100 15.00 -3.19 12.92
C MET A 100 15.40 -1.92 13.71
N GLY A 101 14.45 -1.19 14.29
CA GLY A 101 14.71 -0.07 15.20
C GLY A 101 15.35 1.14 14.54
N ARG A 102 15.36 1.23 13.20
CA ARG A 102 16.05 2.30 12.45
C ARG A 102 15.45 2.53 11.07
N PHE A 103 15.82 3.66 10.46
CA PHE A 103 15.51 3.92 9.07
C PHE A 103 16.37 3.12 8.11
N ILE A 104 15.88 3.09 6.88
CA ILE A 104 16.63 2.66 5.73
C ILE A 104 17.59 3.80 5.35
N GLU A 105 18.84 3.49 5.07
CA GLU A 105 19.82 4.43 4.52
C GLU A 105 19.68 4.53 2.99
N GLN A 106 20.11 5.64 2.39
CA GLN A 106 20.07 5.82 0.92
C GLN A 106 20.76 4.68 0.17
N ASP A 107 21.91 4.26 0.69
CA ASP A 107 22.69 3.19 0.09
C ASP A 107 21.94 1.86 0.10
N GLU A 108 21.06 1.60 1.06
CA GLU A 108 20.30 0.35 1.11
C GLU A 108 19.25 0.28 -0.01
N VAL A 109 18.69 1.42 -0.41
CA VAL A 109 17.84 1.52 -1.61
C VAL A 109 18.68 1.51 -2.88
N ALA A 110 19.76 2.29 -2.92
CA ALA A 110 20.64 2.38 -4.09
C ALA A 110 21.28 1.02 -4.42
N ASN A 111 21.73 0.28 -3.41
CA ASN A 111 22.27 -1.07 -3.56
C ASN A 111 21.22 -2.03 -4.13
N THR A 112 19.97 -1.92 -3.68
CA THR A 112 18.86 -2.71 -4.22
C THR A 112 18.62 -2.38 -5.70
N VAL A 113 18.63 -1.10 -6.08
CA VAL A 113 18.46 -0.65 -7.46
C VAL A 113 19.64 -1.09 -8.35
N VAL A 114 20.88 -0.91 -7.88
CA VAL A 114 22.09 -1.34 -8.58
C VAL A 114 22.09 -2.85 -8.78
N PHE A 115 21.74 -3.62 -7.75
CA PHE A 115 21.57 -5.07 -7.85
C PHE A 115 20.56 -5.43 -8.96
N LEU A 116 19.37 -4.85 -8.93
CA LEU A 116 18.30 -5.12 -9.90
C LEU A 116 18.67 -4.70 -11.34
N LEU A 117 19.49 -3.66 -11.51
CA LEU A 117 20.01 -3.20 -12.80
C LEU A 117 21.20 -4.02 -13.31
N SER A 118 21.99 -4.62 -12.42
CA SER A 118 23.20 -5.36 -12.75
C SER A 118 22.92 -6.75 -13.36
N ASP A 119 23.99 -7.40 -13.84
CA ASP A 119 23.93 -8.77 -14.33
C ASP A 119 23.70 -9.81 -13.22
N TYR A 120 23.85 -9.41 -11.95
CA TYR A 120 23.51 -10.26 -10.81
C TYR A 120 21.99 -10.53 -10.71
N ALA A 121 21.15 -9.72 -11.35
CA ALA A 121 19.69 -9.87 -11.38
C ALA A 121 19.17 -10.39 -12.73
N THR A 122 20.01 -11.06 -13.55
CA THR A 122 19.68 -11.52 -14.92
C THR A 122 18.44 -12.40 -15.02
N MET A 123 18.02 -13.05 -13.95
CA MET A 123 16.80 -13.88 -13.90
C MET A 123 15.68 -13.29 -13.02
N ILE A 124 15.83 -12.05 -12.56
CA ILE A 124 14.80 -11.35 -11.78
C ILE A 124 14.04 -10.44 -12.73
N ASN A 125 12.75 -10.71 -12.93
CA ASN A 125 11.85 -9.96 -13.80
C ASN A 125 10.42 -9.96 -13.24
N GLY A 126 9.78 -8.79 -13.18
CA GLY A 126 8.43 -8.58 -12.63
C GLY A 126 8.36 -8.55 -11.09
N ALA A 127 9.49 -8.54 -10.39
CA ALA A 127 9.55 -8.59 -8.94
C ALA A 127 9.20 -7.23 -8.30
N LEU A 128 8.52 -7.26 -7.15
CA LEU A 128 8.25 -6.11 -6.28
C LEU A 128 9.00 -6.33 -4.97
N VAL A 129 10.07 -5.57 -4.72
CA VAL A 129 11.03 -5.89 -3.66
C VAL A 129 10.90 -4.90 -2.50
N PRO A 130 10.25 -5.28 -1.38
CA PRO A 130 10.13 -4.40 -0.22
C PRO A 130 11.48 -4.22 0.48
N VAL A 131 11.73 -3.00 0.94
CA VAL A 131 12.91 -2.63 1.74
C VAL A 131 12.38 -1.80 2.91
N ASP A 132 11.97 -2.40 4.03
CA ASP A 132 11.23 -1.67 5.10
C ASP A 132 11.47 -2.08 6.56
N GLY A 133 12.30 -3.10 6.80
CA GLY A 133 12.74 -3.45 8.15
C GLY A 133 11.75 -4.22 9.04
N GLY A 134 10.63 -4.78 8.54
CA GLY A 134 9.95 -5.94 9.18
C GLY A 134 8.53 -5.80 9.80
N HIS A 135 7.77 -4.76 9.51
CA HIS A 135 6.97 -4.00 10.48
C HIS A 135 5.51 -4.42 10.86
N SER A 136 4.87 -5.43 10.27
CA SER A 136 3.41 -5.36 9.99
C SER A 136 3.19 -4.10 9.19
N ILE A 137 3.06 -4.35 7.91
CA ILE A 137 3.11 -3.36 6.87
C ILE A 137 2.12 -2.17 7.29
N GLY A 138 0.97 -2.45 7.92
CA GLY A 138 0.04 -1.55 8.68
C GLY A 138 0.57 -0.52 9.69
N ARG A 139 1.54 -0.92 10.50
CA ARG A 139 2.16 -0.07 11.51
C ARG A 139 3.24 0.81 10.84
N CYS A 140 3.86 0.27 9.78
CA CYS A 140 4.95 0.83 8.94
C CYS A 140 4.50 2.01 8.14
N ILE A 141 3.39 1.76 7.45
CA ILE A 141 2.14 2.35 7.88
C ILE A 141 2.12 3.75 8.42
N ALA A 142 1.29 3.84 9.44
CA ALA A 142 0.74 5.08 9.90
C ALA A 142 1.88 6.03 10.24
N LEU A 143 2.96 5.42 10.64
CA LEU A 143 4.26 5.96 10.55
C LEU A 143 4.69 6.66 9.27
N LYS A 144 5.22 5.97 8.25
CA LYS A 144 6.06 6.61 7.22
C LYS A 144 5.49 7.95 6.79
N LEU A 145 4.18 8.01 6.69
CA LEU A 145 3.35 9.20 6.56
C LEU A 145 3.41 10.31 7.57
N SER A 146 3.30 9.99 8.86
CA SER A 146 3.46 10.95 9.93
C SER A 146 4.84 11.57 9.83
N LYS A 147 5.90 10.78 9.51
CA LYS A 147 7.22 11.33 9.10
C LYS A 147 7.21 12.13 7.82
N LEU A 148 6.21 11.97 6.96
CA LEU A 148 6.04 12.76 5.73
C LEU A 148 5.08 13.95 5.95
N GLY A 149 4.66 14.23 7.19
CA GLY A 149 3.82 15.37 7.55
C GLY A 149 2.34 15.19 7.28
N ALA A 150 1.90 13.98 6.96
CA ALA A 150 0.47 13.69 6.92
C ALA A 150 -0.14 13.82 8.32
N LYS A 151 -1.36 14.36 8.40
CA LYS A 151 -2.19 14.19 9.59
C LYS A 151 -2.73 12.76 9.61
N VAL A 152 -2.10 11.89 10.38
CA VAL A 152 -2.38 10.46 10.37
C VAL A 152 -3.38 10.10 11.46
N TYR A 153 -4.46 9.46 11.04
CA TYR A 153 -5.39 8.79 11.93
C TYR A 153 -5.15 7.29 11.85
N ALA A 154 -4.72 6.69 12.95
CA ALA A 154 -4.50 5.25 13.05
C ALA A 154 -5.64 4.58 13.80
N ILE A 155 -6.21 3.56 13.18
CA ILE A 155 -7.41 2.89 13.69
C ILE A 155 -7.10 1.42 13.86
N SER A 156 -7.34 0.92 15.07
CA SER A 156 -7.21 -0.48 15.44
C SER A 156 -8.27 -0.82 16.47
N ARG A 157 -8.55 -2.11 16.62
CA ARG A 157 -9.44 -2.63 17.66
C ARG A 157 -8.71 -2.89 18.97
N THR A 158 -7.39 -2.92 18.91
CA THR A 158 -6.52 -3.20 20.05
C THR A 158 -5.97 -1.89 20.58
N GLU A 159 -6.37 -1.52 21.79
CA GLU A 159 -5.93 -0.28 22.44
C GLU A 159 -4.43 -0.28 22.72
N ALA A 160 -3.88 -1.39 23.23
CA ALA A 160 -2.44 -1.53 23.48
C ALA A 160 -1.57 -1.37 22.21
N ASP A 161 -2.06 -1.83 21.05
CA ASP A 161 -1.34 -1.62 19.78
C ASP A 161 -1.29 -0.14 19.44
N LEU A 162 -2.36 0.62 19.72
CA LEU A 162 -2.48 2.06 19.51
C LEU A 162 -1.71 2.87 20.56
N ASP A 163 -1.65 2.40 21.80
CA ASP A 163 -0.90 3.07 22.85
C ASP A 163 0.60 2.98 22.55
N SER A 164 1.11 1.78 22.28
CA SER A 164 2.49 1.62 21.81
C SER A 164 2.75 2.34 20.48
N LEU A 165 1.72 2.51 19.63
CA LEU A 165 1.78 3.27 18.38
C LEU A 165 2.10 4.74 18.65
N LYS A 166 1.52 5.25 19.74
CA LYS A 166 1.42 6.66 20.11
C LYS A 166 2.51 7.08 21.11
N GLU A 167 2.91 6.18 22.00
CA GLU A 167 4.18 6.26 22.75
C GLU A 167 5.34 6.43 21.78
N GLU A 168 5.21 5.72 20.67
CA GLU A 168 6.14 5.81 19.61
C GLU A 168 5.90 7.12 18.82
N ASP A 169 4.76 7.35 18.14
CA ASP A 169 4.42 8.64 17.48
C ASP A 169 3.26 9.39 18.13
N SER A 170 3.57 10.40 18.95
CA SER A 170 2.55 11.17 19.68
C SER A 170 1.67 12.06 18.78
N SER A 171 2.10 12.33 17.54
CA SER A 171 1.33 13.12 16.56
C SER A 171 0.26 12.32 15.82
N ILE A 172 0.31 10.99 15.92
CA ILE A 172 -0.66 10.11 15.31
C ILE A 172 -1.92 10.07 16.17
N GLU A 173 -3.03 10.52 15.59
CA GLU A 173 -4.33 10.46 16.25
C GLU A 173 -4.85 9.02 16.19
N THR A 174 -4.88 8.38 17.35
CA THR A 174 -5.41 7.02 17.46
C THR A 174 -6.91 7.04 17.70
N ARG A 175 -7.63 6.07 17.10
CA ARG A 175 -9.02 5.77 17.45
C ARG A 175 -9.14 4.26 17.64
N CYS A 176 -9.44 3.85 18.87
CA CYS A 176 -9.78 2.47 19.15
C CYS A 176 -11.21 2.23 18.65
N LEU A 177 -11.36 1.50 17.54
CA LEU A 177 -12.64 1.31 16.87
C LEU A 177 -12.66 -0.04 16.15
N ASP A 178 -13.74 -0.79 16.37
CA ASP A 178 -14.11 -1.90 15.49
C ASP A 178 -14.83 -1.38 14.24
N ILE A 179 -14.09 -1.43 13.15
CA ILE A 179 -14.53 -0.97 11.83
C ILE A 179 -15.58 -1.87 11.18
N ALA A 180 -15.83 -3.07 11.73
CA ALA A 180 -16.92 -3.93 11.28
C ALA A 180 -18.30 -3.28 11.51
N TYR A 181 -18.42 -2.38 12.50
CA TYR A 181 -19.67 -1.69 12.79
C TYR A 181 -19.90 -0.52 11.82
N TRP A 182 -20.72 -0.76 10.80
CA TRP A 182 -20.90 0.12 9.65
C TRP A 182 -21.25 1.58 10.00
N ASP A 183 -22.32 1.80 10.77
CA ASP A 183 -22.79 3.16 11.08
C ASP A 183 -21.90 3.89 12.09
N ASN A 184 -21.41 3.16 13.10
CA ASN A 184 -20.47 3.72 14.07
C ASN A 184 -19.16 4.15 13.38
N THR A 185 -18.68 3.33 12.45
CA THR A 185 -17.52 3.68 11.61
C THR A 185 -17.80 4.93 10.79
N ARG A 186 -18.97 5.06 10.15
CA ARG A 186 -19.32 6.29 9.40
C ARG A 186 -19.32 7.53 10.27
N LYS A 187 -19.86 7.44 11.48
CA LYS A 187 -19.87 8.54 12.44
C LYS A 187 -18.45 8.93 12.84
N VAL A 188 -17.67 7.98 13.36
CA VAL A 188 -16.31 8.25 13.85
C VAL A 188 -15.37 8.71 12.74
N ILE A 189 -15.42 8.12 11.55
CA ILE A 189 -14.61 8.55 10.40
C ILE A 189 -15.12 9.87 9.83
N GLY A 190 -16.43 10.12 9.80
CA GLY A 190 -17.00 11.39 9.35
C GLY A 190 -16.56 12.58 10.22
N ASP A 191 -16.43 12.36 11.53
CA ASP A 191 -15.97 13.36 12.50
C ASP A 191 -14.48 13.70 12.36
N ILE A 192 -13.68 12.86 11.66
CA ILE A 192 -12.28 13.18 11.32
C ILE A 192 -12.21 14.39 10.38
N GLY A 193 -13.26 14.63 9.59
CA GLY A 193 -13.35 15.74 8.65
C GLY A 193 -12.72 15.40 7.29
N GLN A 194 -11.94 16.33 6.72
CA GLN A 194 -11.39 16.15 5.38
C GLN A 194 -10.28 15.09 5.38
N VAL A 195 -10.56 13.95 4.74
CA VAL A 195 -9.55 12.93 4.45
C VAL A 195 -9.26 12.97 2.96
N ASP A 196 -8.01 13.18 2.61
CA ASP A 196 -7.54 13.09 1.23
C ASP A 196 -7.20 11.63 0.88
N LEU A 197 -6.98 10.80 1.90
CA LEU A 197 -5.94 9.80 1.79
C LEU A 197 -6.16 8.62 2.79
N LEU A 198 -6.71 7.47 2.35
CA LEU A 198 -7.06 6.23 3.08
C LEU A 198 -6.20 4.95 2.85
N VAL A 199 -6.26 4.08 3.87
CA VAL A 199 -5.65 2.75 3.98
C VAL A 199 -6.55 1.67 4.51
N ASN A 200 -6.76 0.63 3.72
CA ASN A 200 -7.49 -0.54 4.16
C ASN A 200 -6.53 -1.71 4.41
N ASN A 201 -5.87 -1.67 5.57
CA ASN A 201 -4.93 -2.69 6.05
C ASN A 201 -5.57 -3.70 7.01
N ALA A 202 -6.69 -3.35 7.64
CA ALA A 202 -7.35 -4.23 8.59
C ALA A 202 -7.81 -5.54 7.93
N GLY A 203 -7.60 -6.66 8.62
CA GLY A 203 -8.07 -7.95 8.17
C GLY A 203 -8.03 -9.03 9.25
N ILE A 204 -8.95 -9.98 9.18
CA ILE A 204 -8.95 -11.22 9.97
C ILE A 204 -8.81 -12.43 9.05
N ASN A 205 -8.16 -13.47 9.58
CA ASN A 205 -7.97 -14.74 8.90
C ASN A 205 -8.22 -15.89 9.89
N LYS A 206 -9.49 -16.10 10.26
CA LYS A 206 -9.86 -17.22 11.13
C LYS A 206 -10.12 -18.47 10.28
N LYS A 207 -9.87 -19.65 10.84
CA LYS A 207 -9.97 -20.92 10.11
C LYS A 207 -11.30 -21.62 10.37
N LYS A 208 -12.00 -22.00 9.31
CA LYS A 208 -13.13 -22.95 9.30
C LYS A 208 -13.26 -23.57 7.91
N THR A 209 -13.73 -24.81 7.83
CA THR A 209 -14.06 -25.42 6.53
C THR A 209 -15.36 -24.84 5.97
N VAL A 210 -15.65 -25.09 4.69
CA VAL A 210 -16.91 -24.64 4.05
C VAL A 210 -18.15 -25.19 4.76
N LEU A 211 -18.09 -26.42 5.25
CA LEU A 211 -19.22 -27.09 5.91
C LEU A 211 -19.48 -26.55 7.33
N GLU A 212 -18.47 -25.97 7.97
CA GLU A 212 -18.54 -25.47 9.35
C GLU A 212 -18.69 -23.95 9.44
N ALA A 213 -18.53 -23.25 8.31
CA ALA A 213 -18.68 -21.81 8.23
C ALA A 213 -20.15 -21.45 8.51
N THR A 214 -20.37 -20.82 9.66
CA THR A 214 -21.70 -20.30 10.02
C THR A 214 -21.92 -18.95 9.37
N GLU A 215 -23.17 -18.50 9.32
CA GLU A 215 -23.53 -17.18 8.82
C GLU A 215 -22.72 -16.09 9.53
N GLU A 216 -22.65 -16.13 10.86
CA GLU A 216 -21.91 -15.14 11.66
C GLU A 216 -20.41 -15.16 11.37
N PHE A 217 -19.85 -16.34 11.08
CA PHE A 217 -18.43 -16.47 10.73
C PHE A 217 -18.14 -15.88 9.35
N ILE A 218 -19.04 -16.10 8.39
CA ILE A 218 -18.95 -15.53 7.04
C ILE A 218 -19.10 -14.01 7.13
N ASP A 219 -20.13 -13.55 7.83
CA ASP A 219 -20.40 -12.14 8.05
C ASP A 219 -19.23 -11.45 8.74
N GLU A 220 -18.63 -12.01 9.79
CA GLU A 220 -17.48 -11.39 10.44
C GLU A 220 -16.30 -11.16 9.48
N HIS A 221 -16.01 -12.12 8.60
CA HIS A 221 -14.93 -11.97 7.61
C HIS A 221 -15.28 -10.95 6.55
N PHE A 222 -16.50 -10.97 6.03
CA PHE A 222 -16.93 -9.99 5.04
C PHE A 222 -17.06 -8.59 5.64
N ASP A 223 -17.51 -8.48 6.88
CA ASP A 223 -17.66 -7.22 7.60
C ASP A 223 -16.29 -6.55 7.77
N VAL A 224 -15.28 -7.30 8.21
CA VAL A 224 -13.93 -6.75 8.43
C VAL A 224 -13.11 -6.62 7.13
N ASN A 225 -13.00 -7.69 6.34
CA ASN A 225 -12.06 -7.73 5.21
C ASN A 225 -12.58 -7.02 3.96
N PHE A 226 -13.89 -6.78 3.86
CA PHE A 226 -14.52 -6.27 2.64
C PHE A 226 -15.43 -5.05 2.90
N LYS A 227 -16.51 -5.22 3.68
CA LYS A 227 -17.51 -4.17 3.92
C LYS A 227 -16.88 -2.97 4.62
N ALA A 228 -16.04 -3.17 5.63
CA ALA A 228 -15.35 -2.06 6.30
C ALA A 228 -14.47 -1.26 5.34
N ALA A 229 -13.67 -1.94 4.50
CA ALA A 229 -12.83 -1.28 3.50
C ALA A 229 -13.68 -0.47 2.50
N LEU A 230 -14.77 -1.04 1.99
CA LEU A 230 -15.72 -0.34 1.11
C LEU A 230 -16.37 0.87 1.80
N ASN A 231 -16.83 0.68 3.04
CA ASN A 231 -17.51 1.70 3.83
C ASN A 231 -16.65 2.95 3.98
N ILE A 232 -15.42 2.76 4.45
CA ILE A 232 -14.48 3.85 4.71
C ILE A 232 -14.04 4.48 3.38
N SER A 233 -13.84 3.66 2.34
CA SER A 233 -13.50 4.13 0.99
C SER A 233 -14.54 5.09 0.43
N GLN A 234 -15.83 4.80 0.61
CA GLN A 234 -16.91 5.68 0.17
C GLN A 234 -16.90 7.02 0.89
N ILE A 235 -16.65 7.04 2.20
CA ILE A 235 -16.60 8.29 2.99
C ILE A 235 -15.48 9.17 2.44
N VAL A 236 -14.28 8.61 2.30
CA VAL A 236 -13.09 9.33 1.88
C VAL A 236 -13.21 9.79 0.41
N ALA A 237 -13.62 8.92 -0.51
CA ALA A 237 -13.81 9.26 -1.91
C ALA A 237 -14.83 10.39 -2.10
N LYS A 238 -16.01 10.30 -1.47
CA LYS A 238 -17.04 11.35 -1.55
C LYS A 238 -16.52 12.71 -1.08
N GLY A 239 -15.77 12.70 0.02
CA GLY A 239 -15.11 13.91 0.52
C GLY A 239 -14.18 14.52 -0.52
N ILE A 240 -13.32 13.71 -1.15
CA ILE A 240 -12.35 14.17 -2.16
C ILE A 240 -13.06 14.82 -3.36
N ILE A 241 -14.08 14.13 -3.87
CA ILE A 241 -14.80 14.56 -5.06
C ILE A 241 -15.55 15.87 -4.81
N SER A 242 -16.23 16.00 -3.66
CA SER A 242 -17.10 17.16 -3.39
C SER A 242 -16.35 18.49 -3.39
N ARG A 243 -15.13 18.51 -2.85
CA ARG A 243 -14.27 19.69 -2.85
C ARG A 243 -13.45 19.86 -4.13
N LYS A 244 -13.68 19.01 -5.14
CA LYS A 244 -12.87 18.91 -6.38
C LYS A 244 -11.38 18.72 -6.06
N GLY A 245 -11.12 18.03 -4.96
CA GLY A 245 -9.80 17.74 -4.47
C GLY A 245 -9.19 16.56 -5.22
N SER A 246 -8.02 16.16 -4.77
CA SER A 246 -7.36 14.96 -5.23
C SER A 246 -7.01 14.12 -4.01
N GLY A 247 -7.14 12.82 -4.15
CA GLY A 247 -6.94 11.90 -3.05
C GLY A 247 -6.90 10.48 -3.55
N ALA A 248 -6.87 9.50 -2.66
CA ALA A 248 -6.93 8.11 -3.11
C ALA A 248 -7.12 7.14 -1.98
N ILE A 249 -7.08 5.86 -2.31
CA ILE A 249 -7.37 4.76 -1.42
C ILE A 249 -6.51 3.55 -1.82
N VAL A 250 -5.91 2.87 -0.84
CA VAL A 250 -5.19 1.61 -1.11
C VAL A 250 -5.64 0.50 -0.19
N ASN A 251 -5.75 -0.70 -0.76
CA ASN A 251 -6.29 -1.89 -0.13
C ASN A 251 -5.18 -2.94 -0.02
N ILE A 252 -5.10 -3.60 1.14
CA ILE A 252 -4.07 -4.61 1.40
C ILE A 252 -4.67 -5.98 1.20
N SER A 253 -4.26 -6.67 0.14
CA SER A 253 -4.72 -8.00 -0.18
C SER A 253 -3.71 -9.06 0.28
N SER A 254 -3.79 -10.25 -0.30
CA SER A 254 -3.06 -11.44 0.08
C SER A 254 -2.91 -12.34 -1.13
N LEU A 255 -1.85 -13.14 -1.19
CA LEU A 255 -1.74 -14.24 -2.16
C LEU A 255 -2.97 -15.17 -2.14
N SER A 256 -3.66 -15.26 -1.00
CA SER A 256 -4.92 -15.98 -0.84
C SER A 256 -6.11 -15.42 -1.64
N SER A 257 -5.99 -14.25 -2.28
CA SER A 257 -7.00 -13.73 -3.21
C SER A 257 -7.02 -14.47 -4.55
N THR A 258 -5.90 -15.11 -4.91
CA THR A 258 -5.72 -15.80 -6.20
C THR A 258 -5.43 -17.29 -6.05
N LEU A 259 -5.00 -17.74 -4.87
CA LEU A 259 -4.74 -19.15 -4.54
C LEU A 259 -5.62 -19.63 -3.40
N ALA A 260 -6.19 -20.83 -3.55
CA ALA A 260 -6.98 -21.47 -2.49
C ALA A 260 -6.08 -22.18 -1.48
N PHE A 261 -6.39 -22.03 -0.20
CA PHE A 261 -5.68 -22.68 0.90
C PHE A 261 -6.67 -23.46 1.78
N PRO A 262 -6.36 -24.70 2.19
CA PRO A 262 -7.22 -25.49 3.07
C PRO A 262 -7.51 -24.78 4.40
N GLY A 263 -8.78 -24.84 4.84
CA GLY A 263 -9.21 -24.31 6.15
C GLY A 263 -9.42 -22.79 6.21
N VAL A 264 -9.21 -22.06 5.12
CA VAL A 264 -9.46 -20.60 5.04
C VAL A 264 -10.28 -20.17 3.79
N PRO A 265 -11.26 -20.96 3.32
CA PRO A 265 -12.00 -20.66 2.09
C PRO A 265 -12.68 -19.28 2.15
N ILE A 266 -13.29 -18.94 3.28
CA ILE A 266 -13.98 -17.65 3.46
C ILE A 266 -13.00 -16.48 3.39
N TYR A 267 -11.83 -16.59 4.05
CA TYR A 267 -10.78 -15.57 3.95
C TYR A 267 -10.31 -15.38 2.50
N CYS A 268 -10.00 -16.46 1.78
CA CYS A 268 -9.61 -16.39 0.37
C CYS A 268 -10.69 -15.69 -0.46
N THR A 269 -11.96 -16.05 -0.26
CA THR A 269 -13.09 -15.41 -0.95
C THR A 269 -13.18 -13.92 -0.63
N THR A 270 -13.02 -13.50 0.63
CA THR A 270 -13.06 -12.07 0.99
C THR A 270 -11.93 -11.28 0.36
N LYS A 271 -10.73 -11.87 0.23
CA LYS A 271 -9.59 -11.21 -0.42
C LYS A 271 -9.76 -11.17 -1.95
N ALA A 272 -10.26 -12.24 -2.58
CA ALA A 272 -10.64 -12.22 -3.99
C ALA A 272 -11.70 -11.14 -4.29
N ALA A 273 -12.68 -10.97 -3.39
CA ALA A 273 -13.67 -9.91 -3.49
C ALA A 273 -13.04 -8.52 -3.35
N MET A 274 -12.07 -8.35 -2.44
CA MET A 274 -11.32 -7.10 -2.25
C MET A 274 -10.51 -6.71 -3.49
N ASP A 275 -9.83 -7.66 -4.14
CA ASP A 275 -9.09 -7.40 -5.40
C ASP A 275 -10.03 -6.89 -6.50
N MET A 276 -11.19 -7.54 -6.65
CA MET A 276 -12.16 -7.15 -7.66
C MET A 276 -12.78 -5.79 -7.35
N LEU A 277 -13.14 -5.55 -6.09
CA LEU A 277 -13.65 -4.25 -5.64
C LEU A 277 -12.66 -3.14 -5.93
N THR A 278 -11.37 -3.37 -5.68
CA THR A 278 -10.33 -2.38 -5.95
C THR A 278 -10.25 -2.02 -7.43
N LYS A 279 -10.35 -3.01 -8.32
CA LYS A 279 -10.40 -2.79 -9.77
C LYS A 279 -11.64 -2.00 -10.18
N SER A 280 -12.80 -2.34 -9.62
CA SER A 280 -14.06 -1.63 -9.89
C SER A 280 -13.98 -0.17 -9.42
N MET A 281 -13.51 0.08 -8.20
CA MET A 281 -13.40 1.44 -7.64
C MET A 281 -12.35 2.28 -8.39
N ALA A 282 -11.25 1.68 -8.85
CA ALA A 282 -10.26 2.38 -9.68
C ALA A 282 -10.87 2.91 -10.98
N LEU A 283 -11.71 2.10 -11.64
CA LEU A 283 -12.42 2.50 -12.84
C LEU A 283 -13.45 3.60 -12.54
N GLU A 284 -14.21 3.44 -11.45
CA GLU A 284 -15.29 4.36 -11.08
C GLU A 284 -14.76 5.74 -10.67
N PHE A 285 -13.72 5.79 -9.83
CA PHE A 285 -13.27 7.04 -9.20
C PHE A 285 -12.05 7.69 -9.85
N GLY A 286 -11.37 6.97 -10.75
CA GLY A 286 -10.25 7.50 -11.54
C GLY A 286 -10.55 8.84 -12.24
N PRO A 287 -11.72 9.03 -12.88
CA PRO A 287 -12.09 10.32 -13.51
C PRO A 287 -12.13 11.51 -12.54
N PHE A 288 -12.33 11.26 -11.24
CA PHE A 288 -12.40 12.29 -10.22
C PHE A 288 -11.07 12.53 -9.49
N LYS A 289 -9.96 12.04 -10.04
CA LYS A 289 -8.62 12.14 -9.43
C LYS A 289 -8.54 11.45 -8.06
N VAL A 290 -9.37 10.42 -7.86
CA VAL A 290 -9.24 9.47 -6.76
C VAL A 290 -8.63 8.21 -7.31
N ASN A 291 -7.38 7.96 -6.93
CA ASN A 291 -6.67 6.77 -7.37
C ASN A 291 -7.02 5.58 -6.44
N TYR A 292 -7.13 4.35 -6.97
CA TYR A 292 -7.21 3.09 -6.20
C TYR A 292 -6.17 2.05 -6.61
N CYS A 293 -5.57 1.33 -5.65
CA CYS A 293 -4.76 0.14 -5.96
C CYS A 293 -4.80 -0.95 -4.88
N ASP A 294 -4.34 -2.12 -5.30
CA ASP A 294 -4.31 -3.36 -4.54
C ASP A 294 -2.90 -3.95 -4.50
N SER A 295 -2.66 -4.82 -3.52
CA SER A 295 -1.33 -5.03 -3.03
C SER A 295 -1.03 -6.31 -2.27
#